data_AF-A0A7W1YSS4-F1
#
_entry.id   AF-A0A7W1YSS4-F1
#
_cell.length_a   1.000
_cell.length_b   1.000
_cell.length_c   1.000
_cell.angle_alpha   90.00
_cell.angle_beta   90.00
_cell.angle_gamma   90.00
#
_symmetry.space_group_name_H-M   'P 1'
#
loop_
_entity.id
_entity.type
_entity.pdbx_description
1 polymer ?
#
loop_
_entity_poly.entity_id
_entity_poly.type
_entity_poly.pdbx_seq_one_letter_code
_entity_poly.pdbx_strand_id
1 'polypeptide(L)'
;GGGDWSTYWYNGHIYGAEIARGVDIFRLKPSADLSENELAAANAMRRDVFNAQHQPKMTWPATPVVGRAYLDQLTRSGALTSSRARTVKKALDRAERADSGGDKRRAAEDLDKAITEVQAVQFAAKDGKRVEALVTTMKTLSAALR
;
A
#
# COMPACT_ATOMS: atom_id res chain seq x y z
N GLY A 1 -25.18 4.48 26.67
CA GLY A 1 -24.91 5.39 25.55
C GLY A 1 -24.70 4.54 24.32
N GLY A 2 -25.43 4.84 23.24
CA GLY A 2 -25.41 4.06 21.99
C GLY A 2 -24.17 4.37 21.15
N GLY A 3 -23.31 3.37 21.00
CA GLY A 3 -22.27 3.34 19.97
C GLY A 3 -22.71 2.43 18.83
N ASP A 4 -21.99 2.49 17.72
CA ASP A 4 -22.30 1.62 16.58
C ASP A 4 -22.24 0.14 17.01
N TRP A 5 -23.29 -0.63 16.68
CA TRP A 5 -23.36 -2.06 16.96
C TRP A 5 -22.51 -2.88 15.99
N SER A 6 -22.18 -2.29 14.83
CA SER A 6 -21.27 -2.88 13.85
C SER A 6 -20.62 -1.80 12.98
N THR A 7 -19.42 -2.10 12.48
CA THR A 7 -18.66 -1.22 11.60
C THR A 7 -18.06 -2.01 10.46
N TYR A 8 -18.29 -1.57 9.22
CA TYR A 8 -17.79 -2.25 8.02
C TYR A 8 -17.06 -1.29 7.10
N TRP A 9 -15.94 -1.74 6.54
CA TRP A 9 -15.31 -1.05 5.42
C TRP A 9 -15.87 -1.57 4.09
N TYR A 10 -16.24 -0.66 3.20
CA TYR A 10 -16.62 -1.00 1.83
C TYR A 10 -16.25 0.13 0.86
N ASN A 11 -15.43 -0.20 -0.15
CA ASN A 11 -15.02 0.69 -1.23
C ASN A 11 -14.59 2.10 -0.76
N GLY A 12 -13.80 2.15 0.31
CA GLY A 12 -13.21 3.38 0.86
C GLY A 12 -14.03 4.11 1.92
N HIS A 13 -15.20 3.58 2.27
CA HIS A 13 -16.07 4.13 3.31
C HIS A 13 -16.15 3.18 4.49
N ILE A 14 -16.37 3.75 5.67
CA ILE A 14 -16.65 3.04 6.90
C ILE A 14 -18.12 3.29 7.24
N TYR A 15 -18.90 2.23 7.28
CA TYR A 15 -20.33 2.26 7.60
C TYR A 15 -20.49 1.87 9.07
N GLY A 16 -20.95 2.80 9.88
CA GLY A 16 -21.34 2.57 11.28
C GLY A 16 -22.85 2.39 11.35
N ALA A 17 -23.31 1.23 11.78
CA ALA A 17 -24.73 0.99 12.00
C ALA A 17 -25.04 1.13 13.50
N GLU A 18 -26.12 1.84 13.84
CA GLU A 18 -26.64 2.05 15.18
C GLU A 18 -28.15 1.71 15.19
N ILE A 19 -28.63 1.04 16.23
CA ILE A 19 -29.98 0.47 16.27
C ILE A 19 -31.06 1.57 16.28
N ALA A 20 -30.83 2.68 16.98
CA ALA A 20 -31.80 3.76 17.12
C ALA A 20 -31.57 4.92 16.13
N ARG A 21 -30.32 5.18 15.75
CA ARG A 21 -29.94 6.34 14.89
C ARG A 21 -29.80 6.00 13.41
N GLY A 22 -29.73 4.72 13.04
CA GLY A 22 -29.55 4.31 11.64
C GLY A 22 -28.08 4.17 11.25
N VAL A 23 -27.68 4.75 10.12
CA VAL A 23 -26.35 4.52 9.52
C VAL A 23 -25.57 5.82 9.36
N ASP A 24 -24.36 5.84 9.91
CA ASP A 24 -23.36 6.87 9.67
C ASP A 24 -22.33 6.36 8.65
N ILE A 25 -21.90 7.24 7.73
CA ILE A 25 -20.91 6.91 6.68
C ILE A 25 -19.72 7.83 6.83
N PHE A 26 -18.56 7.23 7.10
CA PHE A 26 -17.30 7.94 7.30
C PHE A 26 -16.31 7.66 6.18
N ARG A 27 -15.34 8.57 6.04
CA ARG A 27 -14.13 8.36 5.25
C ARG A 27 -12.92 8.75 6.10
N LEU A 28 -11.90 7.90 6.09
CA LEU A 28 -10.65 8.19 6.80
C LEU A 28 -9.87 9.31 6.09
N LYS A 29 -9.23 10.15 6.90
CA LYS A 29 -8.27 11.17 6.47
C LYS A 29 -6.86 10.71 6.84
N PRO A 30 -5.82 11.16 6.10
CA PRO A 30 -4.44 10.89 6.49
C PRO A 30 -4.15 11.34 7.93
N SER A 31 -3.31 10.58 8.63
CA SER A 31 -2.87 10.85 10.00
C SER A 31 -1.43 10.37 10.21
N ALA A 32 -0.90 10.52 11.43
CA ALA A 32 0.42 9.99 11.79
C ALA A 32 0.50 8.46 11.64
N ASP A 33 -0.63 7.76 11.84
CA ASP A 33 -0.70 6.30 11.81
C ASP A 33 -1.08 5.74 10.44
N LEU A 34 -1.64 6.57 9.56
CA LEU A 34 -2.18 6.16 8.27
C LEU A 34 -1.88 7.20 7.19
N SER A 35 -0.96 6.86 6.28
CA SER A 35 -0.54 7.77 5.21
C SER A 35 -1.58 7.89 4.09
N GLU A 36 -1.43 8.92 3.28
CA GLU A 36 -2.23 9.08 2.06
C GLU A 36 -2.04 7.91 1.08
N ASN A 37 -0.82 7.36 0.95
CA ASN A 37 -0.57 6.20 0.11
C ASN A 37 -1.26 4.95 0.65
N GLU A 38 -1.31 4.77 1.97
CA GLU A 38 -2.02 3.65 2.60
C GLU A 38 -3.53 3.74 2.36
N LEU A 39 -4.11 4.94 2.44
CA LEU A 39 -5.50 5.18 2.10
C LEU A 39 -5.77 4.95 0.61
N ALA A 40 -4.88 5.43 -0.27
CA ALA A 40 -5.00 5.20 -1.70
C ALA A 40 -4.87 3.71 -2.07
N ALA A 41 -3.94 2.99 -1.44
CA ALA A 41 -3.78 1.55 -1.61
C ALA A 41 -5.00 0.76 -1.10
N ALA A 42 -5.60 1.17 0.02
CA ALA A 42 -6.86 0.59 0.49
C ALA A 42 -8.00 0.82 -0.51
N ASN A 43 -8.08 2.02 -1.10
CA ASN A 43 -9.12 2.39 -2.08
C ASN A 43 -8.90 1.80 -3.48
N ALA A 44 -7.69 1.39 -3.81
CA ALA A 44 -7.39 0.67 -5.06
C ALA A 44 -8.06 -0.71 -5.08
N MET A 45 -8.37 -1.26 -3.92
CA MET A 45 -9.19 -2.46 -3.81
C MET A 45 -10.66 -2.07 -3.89
N ARG A 46 -11.33 -2.47 -4.97
CA ARG A 46 -12.77 -2.28 -5.16
C ARG A 46 -13.43 -3.60 -5.51
N ARG A 47 -14.67 -3.78 -5.05
CA ARG A 47 -15.53 -4.91 -5.41
C ARG A 47 -16.79 -4.38 -6.10
N ASP A 48 -17.03 -4.82 -7.32
CA ASP A 48 -18.27 -4.53 -8.05
C ASP A 48 -19.41 -5.44 -7.57
N VAL A 49 -19.09 -6.70 -7.29
CA VAL A 49 -19.99 -7.67 -6.65
C VAL A 49 -19.27 -8.24 -5.43
N PHE A 50 -19.93 -8.19 -4.27
CA PHE A 50 -19.36 -8.67 -3.01
C PHE A 50 -20.38 -9.52 -2.24
N ASN A 51 -20.01 -10.77 -1.97
CA ASN A 51 -20.68 -11.62 -0.99
C ASN A 51 -19.74 -11.82 0.20
N ALA A 52 -20.10 -11.29 1.36
CA ALA A 52 -19.30 -11.39 2.59
C ALA A 52 -19.04 -12.86 3.00
N GLN A 53 -19.98 -13.77 2.70
CA GLN A 53 -19.84 -15.18 3.06
C GLN A 53 -18.71 -15.90 2.30
N HIS A 54 -18.34 -15.41 1.10
CA HIS A 54 -17.26 -16.02 0.32
C HIS A 54 -15.87 -15.78 0.90
N GLN A 55 -15.72 -14.86 1.87
CA GLN A 55 -14.47 -14.52 2.53
C GLN A 55 -13.25 -14.48 1.58
N PRO A 56 -13.35 -13.77 0.43
CA PRO A 56 -12.31 -13.85 -0.58
C PRO A 56 -11.00 -13.27 -0.03
N LYS A 57 -9.89 -13.94 -0.34
CA LYS A 57 -8.56 -13.43 0.01
C LYS A 57 -8.35 -12.04 -0.61
N MET A 58 -7.99 -11.08 0.22
CA MET A 58 -7.65 -9.72 -0.23
C MET A 58 -6.25 -9.74 -0.85
N THR A 59 -6.13 -9.22 -2.06
CA THR A 59 -4.84 -9.01 -2.73
C THR A 59 -4.80 -7.59 -3.28
N TRP A 60 -3.59 -7.02 -3.33
CA TRP A 60 -3.36 -5.69 -3.87
C TRP A 60 -2.61 -5.80 -5.19
N PRO A 61 -2.97 -5.00 -6.21
CA PRO A 61 -2.22 -4.95 -7.45
C PRO A 61 -0.85 -4.34 -7.21
N ALA A 62 0.17 -4.82 -7.92
CA ALA A 62 1.51 -4.26 -7.87
C ALA A 62 1.53 -2.90 -8.60
N THR A 63 1.34 -1.83 -7.84
CA THR A 63 1.30 -0.45 -8.33
C THR A 63 2.30 0.40 -7.55
N PRO A 64 2.78 1.53 -8.11
CA PRO A 64 3.65 2.44 -7.39
C PRO A 64 3.05 2.90 -6.05
N VAL A 65 1.74 3.17 -5.99
CA VAL A 65 1.04 3.59 -4.77
C VAL A 65 1.04 2.50 -3.68
N VAL A 66 0.84 1.23 -4.05
CA VAL A 66 0.93 0.10 -3.11
C VAL A 66 2.38 -0.06 -2.60
N GLY A 67 3.37 0.12 -3.48
CA GLY A 67 4.78 0.17 -3.08
C GLY A 67 5.06 1.28 -2.06
N ARG A 68 4.53 2.48 -2.28
CA ARG A 68 4.67 3.61 -1.34
C ARG A 68 3.96 3.34 -0.02
N ALA A 69 2.80 2.70 -0.02
CA ALA A 69 2.10 2.33 1.22
C ALA A 69 2.97 1.43 2.12
N TYR A 70 3.61 0.40 1.57
CA TYR A 70 4.54 -0.43 2.34
C TYR A 70 5.78 0.34 2.79
N LEU A 71 6.30 1.22 1.94
CA LEU A 71 7.42 2.09 2.28
C LEU A 71 7.11 3.01 3.46
N ASP A 72 5.92 3.61 3.49
CA ASP A 72 5.46 4.48 4.57
C ASP A 72 5.34 3.70 5.88
N GLN A 73 4.79 2.48 5.84
CA GLN A 73 4.72 1.59 7.00
C GLN A 73 6.10 1.23 7.56
N LEU A 74 7.04 0.85 6.68
CA LEU A 74 8.39 0.45 7.07
C LEU A 74 9.24 1.64 7.54
N THR A 75 8.95 2.84 7.05
CA THR A 75 9.59 4.06 7.53
C THR A 75 9.03 4.44 8.91
N ARG A 76 7.70 4.35 9.10
CA ARG A 76 7.03 4.62 10.37
C ARG A 76 7.44 3.64 11.47
N SER A 77 7.66 2.35 11.15
CA SER A 77 8.15 1.37 12.12
C SER A 77 9.65 1.49 12.44
N GLY A 78 10.37 2.36 11.72
CA GLY A 78 11.82 2.50 11.81
C GLY A 78 12.59 1.35 11.15
N ALA A 79 11.93 0.44 10.44
CA ALA A 79 12.55 -0.70 9.76
C ALA A 79 13.45 -0.26 8.59
N LEU A 80 13.11 0.84 7.90
CA LEU A 80 13.95 1.44 6.88
C LEU A 80 14.51 2.79 7.33
N THR A 81 15.81 2.99 7.14
CA THR A 81 16.45 4.29 7.35
C THR A 81 15.91 5.31 6.35
N SER A 82 15.87 6.59 6.72
CA SER A 82 15.39 7.65 5.83
C SER A 82 16.16 7.71 4.51
N SER A 83 17.44 7.34 4.50
CA SER A 83 18.24 7.28 3.28
C SER A 83 17.76 6.21 2.32
N ARG A 84 17.58 4.97 2.81
CA ARG A 84 17.03 3.87 2.00
C ARG A 84 15.60 4.15 1.57
N ALA A 85 14.78 4.70 2.46
CA ALA A 85 13.41 5.06 2.12
C ALA A 85 13.35 6.05 0.96
N ARG A 86 14.25 7.03 0.92
CA ARG A 86 14.38 7.96 -0.22
C ARG A 86 14.80 7.26 -1.52
N THR A 87 15.71 6.29 -1.47
CA THR A 87 16.09 5.51 -2.67
C THR A 87 14.89 4.76 -3.23
N VAL A 88 14.18 4.01 -2.38
CA VAL A 88 12.98 3.26 -2.78
C VAL A 88 11.91 4.20 -3.33
N LYS A 89 11.64 5.32 -2.64
CA LYS A 89 10.67 6.32 -3.10
C LYS A 89 11.02 6.84 -4.50
N LYS A 90 12.29 7.18 -4.75
CA LYS A 90 12.75 7.68 -6.06
C LYS A 90 12.55 6.65 -7.17
N ALA A 91 12.80 5.37 -6.89
CA ALA A 91 12.58 4.29 -7.84
C ALA A 91 11.08 4.15 -8.18
N LEU A 92 10.20 4.14 -7.16
CA LEU A 92 8.75 4.12 -7.35
C LEU A 92 8.21 5.37 -8.07
N ASP A 93 8.72 6.57 -7.76
CA ASP A 93 8.40 7.81 -8.48
C ASP A 93 8.77 7.72 -9.96
N ARG A 94 9.87 7.05 -10.30
CA ARG A 94 10.31 6.88 -11.69
C ARG A 94 9.51 5.81 -12.42
N ALA A 95 9.18 4.71 -11.75
CA ALA A 95 8.29 3.69 -12.28
C ALA A 95 6.93 4.27 -12.68
N GLU A 96 6.32 5.09 -11.82
CA GLU A 96 5.04 5.76 -12.13
C GLU A 96 5.14 6.69 -13.35
N ARG A 97 6.24 7.46 -13.48
CA ARG A 97 6.47 8.34 -14.64
C ARG A 97 6.70 7.59 -15.94
N ALA A 98 7.12 6.33 -15.87
CA ALA A 98 7.38 5.52 -17.06
C ALA A 98 6.10 5.16 -17.83
N ASP A 99 4.95 5.12 -17.15
CA ASP A 99 3.63 4.94 -17.78
C ASP A 99 3.21 6.16 -18.61
N SER A 100 3.72 7.35 -18.29
CA SER A 100 3.46 8.62 -18.99
C SER A 100 4.57 9.01 -19.99
N GLY A 101 5.34 8.05 -20.50
CA GLY A 101 6.40 8.29 -21.50
C GLY A 101 7.80 8.50 -20.93
N GLY A 102 8.01 8.20 -19.65
CA GLY A 102 9.36 8.16 -19.06
C GLY A 102 10.20 6.97 -19.53
N ASP A 103 11.50 7.02 -19.27
CA ASP A 103 12.44 5.94 -19.61
C ASP A 103 12.17 4.67 -18.77
N LYS A 104 11.46 3.71 -19.39
CA LYS A 104 11.07 2.43 -18.78
C LYS A 104 12.28 1.59 -18.39
N ARG A 105 13.33 1.56 -19.21
CA ARG A 105 14.54 0.79 -18.93
C ARG A 105 15.22 1.34 -17.66
N ARG A 106 15.39 2.65 -17.59
CA ARG A 106 15.97 3.30 -16.42
C ARG A 106 15.12 3.10 -15.17
N ALA A 107 13.80 3.13 -15.30
CA ALA A 107 12.87 2.87 -14.21
C ALA A 107 13.02 1.44 -13.66
N ALA A 108 13.11 0.43 -14.53
CA ALA A 108 13.35 -0.95 -14.14
C ALA A 108 14.71 -1.13 -13.43
N GLU A 109 15.78 -0.54 -13.97
CA GLU A 109 17.12 -0.58 -13.36
C GLU A 109 17.14 0.03 -11.95
N ASP A 110 16.45 1.17 -11.75
CA ASP A 110 16.38 1.82 -10.44
C ASP A 110 15.55 1.01 -9.43
N LEU A 111 14.48 0.34 -9.88
CA LEU A 111 13.71 -0.60 -9.05
C LEU A 111 14.58 -1.79 -8.61
N ASP A 112 15.32 -2.41 -9.53
CA ASP A 112 16.19 -3.55 -9.22
C ASP A 112 17.28 -3.17 -8.23
N LYS A 113 17.91 -2.01 -8.41
CA LYS A 113 18.89 -1.50 -7.47
C LYS A 113 18.28 -1.30 -6.08
N ALA A 114 17.09 -0.70 -5.99
CA ALA A 114 16.39 -0.50 -4.73
C ALA A 114 16.02 -1.84 -4.06
N ILE A 115 15.61 -2.84 -4.86
CA ILE A 115 15.33 -4.21 -4.37
C ILE A 115 16.59 -4.80 -3.73
N THR A 116 17.75 -4.74 -4.40
CA THR A 116 19.01 -5.25 -3.85
C THR A 116 19.39 -4.54 -2.55
N GLU A 117 19.26 -3.21 -2.49
CA GLU A 117 19.58 -2.43 -1.29
C GLU A 117 18.68 -2.77 -0.08
N VAL A 118 17.41 -3.08 -0.33
CA VAL A 118 16.44 -3.52 0.68
C VAL A 118 16.76 -4.94 1.14
N GLN A 119 17.00 -5.88 0.21
CA GLN A 119 17.29 -7.27 0.55
C GLN A 119 18.63 -7.47 1.29
N ALA A 120 19.56 -6.52 1.17
CA ALA A 120 20.81 -6.53 1.92
C ALA A 120 20.64 -6.17 3.41
N VAL A 121 19.43 -5.82 3.86
CA VAL A 121 19.15 -5.48 5.26
C VAL A 121 18.58 -6.68 6.01
N GLN A 122 19.08 -6.88 7.22
CA GLN A 122 18.42 -7.76 8.17
C GLN A 122 17.28 -7.01 8.86
N PHE A 123 16.05 -7.44 8.63
CA PHE A 123 14.85 -6.85 9.25
C PHE A 123 14.39 -7.66 10.45
N ALA A 124 13.71 -6.98 11.38
CA ALA A 124 13.00 -7.65 12.46
C ALA A 124 11.87 -8.52 11.89
N ALA A 125 11.57 -9.65 12.55
CA ALA A 125 10.53 -10.59 12.11
C ALA A 125 9.16 -9.91 11.91
N LYS A 126 8.83 -8.91 12.74
CA LYS A 126 7.58 -8.14 12.66
C LYS A 126 7.40 -7.35 11.35
N ASP A 127 8.50 -7.01 10.67
CA ASP A 127 8.51 -6.23 9.43
C ASP A 127 8.65 -7.12 8.18
N GLY A 128 9.03 -8.40 8.35
CA GLY A 128 9.36 -9.32 7.26
C GLY A 128 8.28 -9.41 6.17
N LYS A 129 7.01 -9.58 6.56
CA LYS A 129 5.89 -9.65 5.60
C LYS A 129 5.73 -8.36 4.79
N ARG A 130 5.96 -7.19 5.39
CA ARG A 130 5.86 -5.90 4.68
C ARG A 130 7.03 -5.69 3.74
N VAL A 131 8.24 -6.09 4.15
CA VAL A 131 9.43 -6.07 3.30
C VAL A 131 9.25 -6.98 2.10
N GLU A 132 8.77 -8.20 2.32
CA GLU A 132 8.47 -9.16 1.24
C GLU A 132 7.44 -8.59 0.26
N ALA A 133 6.37 -7.98 0.78
CA ALA A 133 5.33 -7.36 -0.05
C ALA A 133 5.86 -6.16 -0.86
N LEU A 134 6.70 -5.31 -0.26
CA LEU A 134 7.38 -4.20 -0.95
C LEU A 134 8.30 -4.72 -2.07
N VAL A 135 9.16 -5.68 -1.77
CA VAL A 135 10.08 -6.28 -2.74
C VAL A 135 9.32 -6.95 -3.88
N THR A 136 8.26 -7.69 -3.57
CA THR A 136 7.41 -8.35 -4.57
C THR A 136 6.75 -7.31 -5.48
N THR A 137 6.19 -6.25 -4.90
CA THR A 137 5.59 -5.14 -5.66
C THR A 137 6.61 -4.51 -6.61
N MET A 138 7.82 -4.19 -6.12
CA MET A 138 8.87 -3.61 -6.96
C MET A 138 9.37 -4.56 -8.06
N LYS A 139 9.46 -5.87 -7.78
CA LYS A 139 9.84 -6.87 -8.79
C LYS A 139 8.82 -6.96 -9.91
N THR A 140 7.52 -6.99 -9.56
CA THR A 140 6.45 -7.01 -10.56
C THR A 140 6.44 -5.74 -11.41
N LEU A 141 6.64 -4.56 -10.79
CA LEU A 141 6.76 -3.29 -11.53
C LEU A 141 7.99 -3.29 -12.46
N SER A 142 9.14 -3.74 -11.97
CA SER A 142 10.38 -3.84 -12.76
C SER A 142 10.22 -4.78 -13.95
N ALA A 143 9.51 -5.90 -13.78
CA ALA A 143 9.21 -6.84 -14.85
C ALA A 143 8.25 -6.24 -15.90
N ALA A 144 7.22 -5.49 -15.49
CA ALA A 144 6.25 -4.87 -16.38
C ALA A 144 6.82 -3.73 -17.24
N LEU A 145 7.98 -3.18 -16.86
CA LEU A 145 8.66 -2.09 -17.56
C LEU A 145 9.67 -2.57 -18.62
N ARG A 146 9.90 -3.87 -18.73
CA ARG A 146 10.78 -4.48 -19.75
C ARG A 146 9.98 -4.88 -20.98
#